data_AF-A0A075I801-F1
#
_entry.id   AF-A0A075I801-F1
#
_cell.length_a   1.000
_cell.length_b   1.000
_cell.length_c   1.000
_cell.angle_alpha   90.00
_cell.angle_beta   90.00
_cell.angle_gamma   90.00
#
_symmetry.space_group_name_H-M   'P 1'
#
loop_
_entity.id
_entity.type
_entity.pdbx_description
1 polymer ?
#
loop_
_entity_poly.entity_id
_entity_poly.type
_entity_poly.pdbx_seq_one_letter_code
_entity_poly.pdbx_strand_id
1 'polypeptide(L)' 'MNKSIDEIDFEKSGGLVPVIVQDANTKDVLTLAYANKESLELAKKLAILGFGVVPEINFG' A
#
# COMPACT_ATOMS: atom_id res chain seq x y z
N MET A 1 5.32 9.34 10.51
CA MET A 1 5.08 8.06 11.21
C MET A 1 5.24 6.95 10.18
N ASN A 2 6.16 6.01 10.38
CA ASN A 2 6.25 4.82 9.54
C ASN A 2 5.35 3.74 10.16
N LYS A 3 4.15 3.53 9.61
CA LYS A 3 3.28 2.41 9.98
C LYS A 3 3.73 1.15 9.23
N SER A 4 3.81 0.01 9.91
CA SER A 4 4.08 -1.29 9.31
C SER A 4 2.79 -1.94 8.81
N ILE A 5 2.89 -2.85 7.82
CA ILE A 5 1.73 -3.60 7.28
C ILE A 5 1.06 -4.45 8.39
N ASP A 6 1.83 -4.92 9.37
CA ASP A 6 1.32 -5.72 10.48
C ASP A 6 0.46 -4.93 11.48
N GLU A 7 0.51 -3.60 11.44
CA GLU A 7 -0.33 -2.73 12.29
C GLU A 7 -1.71 -2.45 11.67
N ILE A 8 -1.96 -2.96 10.46
CA ILE A 8 -3.22 -2.77 9.75
C ILE A 8 -4.22 -3.85 10.18
N ASP A 9 -5.40 -3.42 10.61
CA ASP A 9 -6.52 -4.31 10.91
C ASP A 9 -7.34 -4.63 9.64
N PHE A 10 -6.95 -5.72 8.97
CA PHE A 10 -7.63 -6.21 7.78
C PHE A 10 -9.01 -6.81 8.10
N GLU A 11 -9.19 -7.40 9.28
CA GLU A 11 -10.44 -8.06 9.69
C GLU A 11 -11.57 -7.03 9.81
N LYS A 12 -11.27 -5.85 10.37
CA LYS A 12 -12.23 -4.73 10.46
C LYS A 12 -12.76 -4.27 9.09
N SER A 13 -12.01 -4.52 8.01
CA SER A 13 -12.36 -4.13 6.65
C SER A 13 -12.83 -5.30 5.78
N GLY A 14 -13.10 -6.47 6.37
CA GLY A 14 -13.54 -7.66 5.64
C GLY A 14 -12.43 -8.30 4.79
N GLY A 15 -11.17 -8.17 5.21
CA GLY A 15 -10.00 -8.74 4.55
C GLY A 15 -9.37 -7.86 3.47
N LEU A 16 -10.00 -6.73 3.12
CA LEU A 16 -9.52 -5.77 2.12
C LEU A 16 -9.46 -4.37 2.71
N VAL A 17 -8.32 -3.70 2.56
CA VAL A 17 -8.16 -2.32 3.02
C VAL A 17 -8.07 -1.35 1.84
N PRO A 18 -8.63 -0.14 1.96
CA PRO A 18 -8.46 0.88 0.94
C PRO A 18 -6.99 1.32 0.88
N VAL A 19 -6.46 1.48 -0.33
CA VAL A 19 -5.11 1.95 -0.61
C VAL A 19 -5.17 3.09 -1.60
N ILE A 20 -4.48 4.19 -1.30
CA ILE A 20 -4.32 5.31 -2.22
C ILE A 20 -3.03 5.11 -3.01
N VAL A 21 -3.14 5.15 -4.33
CA VAL A 21 -1.99 5.19 -5.24
C VAL A 21 -1.73 6.65 -5.60
N GLN A 22 -0.52 7.11 -5.34
CA GLN A 22 -0.08 8.48 -5.61
C GLN A 22 1.22 8.48 -6.41
N ASP A 23 1.44 9.53 -7.19
CA ASP A 23 2.73 9.76 -7.84
C ASP A 23 3.79 10.10 -6.79
N ALA A 24 4.94 9.41 -6.83
CA ALA A 24 5.97 9.56 -5.82
C ALA A 24 6.66 10.95 -5.83
N ASN A 25 6.64 11.65 -6.97
CA ASN A 25 7.30 12.94 -7.15
C ASN A 25 6.32 14.11 -6.93
N THR A 26 5.15 14.07 -7.57
CA THR A 26 4.17 15.18 -7.52
C THR A 26 3.23 15.06 -6.33
N LYS A 27 3.09 13.86 -5.74
CA LYS A 27 2.12 13.54 -4.69
C LYS A 27 0.66 13.64 -5.14
N ASP A 28 0.43 13.66 -6.45
CA ASP A 28 -0.92 13.61 -7.00
C ASP A 28 -1.56 12.25 -6.71
N VAL A 29 -2.81 12.28 -6.26
CA VAL A 29 -3.61 11.07 -6.08
C VAL A 29 -4.06 10.58 -7.46
N LEU A 30 -3.61 9.38 -7.82
CA LEU A 30 -3.91 8.77 -9.11
C LEU A 30 -5.16 7.88 -9.03
N THR A 31 -5.30 7.08 -7.97
CA THR A 31 -6.39 6.10 -7.84
C THR A 31 -6.60 5.68 -6.39
N LEU A 32 -7.86 5.39 -6.04
CA LEU A 32 -8.24 4.61 -4.86
C LEU A 32 -8.45 3.14 -5.26
N ALA A 33 -7.76 2.24 -4.58
CA ALA A 33 -7.83 0.79 -4.79
C ALA A 33 -8.11 0.05 -3.47
N TYR A 34 -8.25 -1.27 -3.53
CA TYR A 34 -8.35 -2.14 -2.36
C TYR A 34 -7.31 -3.25 -2.44
N ALA A 35 -6.72 -3.60 -1.31
CA ALA A 35 -5.71 -4.66 -1.23
C ALA A 35 -5.91 -5.53 0.01
N ASN A 36 -5.66 -6.83 -0.13
CA ASN A 36 -5.52 -7.74 1.02
C ASN A 36 -4.08 -7.70 1.55
N LYS A 37 -3.84 -8.36 2.69
CA LYS A 37 -2.51 -8.42 3.33
C LYS A 37 -1.43 -8.97 2.39
N GLU A 38 -1.73 -10.06 1.69
CA GLU A 38 -0.77 -10.71 0.79
C GLU A 38 -0.32 -9.79 -0.37
N SER A 39 -1.26 -9.06 -0.97
CA SER A 39 -0.96 -8.13 -2.06
C SER A 39 -0.05 -6.99 -1.60
N LEU A 40 -0.27 -6.47 -0.40
CA LEU A 40 0.56 -5.42 0.21
C LEU A 40 1.97 -5.93 0.53
N GLU A 41 2.10 -7.13 1.09
CA GLU A 41 3.40 -7.77 1.35
C GLU A 41 4.19 -8.03 0.06
N LEU A 42 3.50 -8.53 -0.98
CA LEU A 42 4.11 -8.73 -2.29
C LEU A 42 4.60 -7.41 -2.88
N ALA A 43 3.78 -6.36 -2.83
CA ALA A 43 4.13 -5.06 -3.38
C ALA A 43 5.35 -4.45 -2.67
N LYS A 44 5.45 -4.59 -1.33
CA LYS A 44 6.64 -4.21 -0.55
C LYS A 44 7.86 -5.01 -0.96
N LYS A 45 7.72 -6.33 -1.17
CA LYS A 45 8.82 -7.21 -1.61
C LYS A 45 9.30 -6.84 -3.02
N LEU A 46 8.39 -6.53 -3.95
CA LEU A 46 8.72 -6.11 -5.31
C LEU A 46 9.49 -4.78 -5.32
N ALA A 47 9.08 -3.83 -4.48
CA ALA A 47 9.78 -2.56 -4.31
C ALA A 47 11.23 -2.75 -3.84
N ILE A 48 11.46 -3.68 -2.90
CA ILE A 48 12.79 -4.01 -2.38
C ILE A 48 13.67 -4.69 -3.45
N LEU A 49 13.06 -5.46 -4.36
CA LEU A 49 13.77 -6.18 -5.42
C LEU A 49 14.16 -5.31 -6.63
N GLY A 50 13.85 -4.00 -6.61
CA GLY A 50 14.30 -3.07 -7.66
C GLY A 50 13.54 -3.19 -8.98
N PHE A 51 12.46 -3.96 -9.03
CA PHE A 51 11.43 -3.76 -10.04
C PHE A 51 10.77 -2.43 -9.67
N GLY A 52 10.79 -1.43 -10.56
CA GLY A 52 10.40 -0.04 -10.30
C GLY A 52 8.93 0.21 -9.95
N VAL A 53 8.37 -0.58 -9.04
CA VAL A 53 7.04 -0.47 -8.47
C VAL A 53 7.24 -0.20 -6.98
N VAL A 54 7.25 1.07 -6.61
CA VAL A 54 7.27 1.48 -5.19
C VAL A 54 5.84 1.88 -4.83
N PRO A 55 5.07 1.00 -4.16
CA PRO A 55 3.77 1.40 -3.65
C PRO A 55 3.98 2.35 -2.46
N GLU A 56 3.72 3.63 -2.65
CA GLU A 56 3.67 4.59 -1.54
C GLU A 56 2.31 4.43 -0.84
N ILE A 57 2.27 3.60 0.21
CA ILE A 57 1.05 3.33 0.96
C ILE A 57 0.91 4.40 2.05
N ASN A 58 0.12 5.42 1.78
CA ASN A 58 -0.17 6.48 2.74
C ASN A 58 -1.46 6.13 3.50
N PHE A 59 -1.31 5.64 4.74
CA PHE A 59 -2.44 5.51 5.65
C PHE A 59 -2.73 6.88 6.25
N GLY A 60 -3.86 7.47 5.84
CA GLY A 60 -4.44 8.64 6.51
C GLY A 60 -4.56 8.47 8.02
#